data_AF-A0A7V8W6G2-F1
#
_entry.id   AF-A0A7V8W6G2-F1
#
_cell.length_a   1.000
_cell.length_b   1.000
_cell.length_c   1.000
_cell.angle_alpha   90.00
_cell.angle_beta   90.00
_cell.angle_gamma   90.00
#
_symmetry.space_group_name_H-M   'P 1'
#
loop_
_entity.id
_entity.type
_entity.pdbx_description
1 polymer ?
#
loop_
_entity_poly.entity_id
_entity_poly.type
_entity_poly.pdbx_seq_one_letter_code
_entity_poly.pdbx_strand_id
1 'polypeptide(L)' 'PFYCYAYSFGNLLVLALYHRYKQQGAAFVPKYLDLLAAGGSTSPEAILTNVGVDMRSEAFWQSGFDTIRDMVVELERMQA' A
#
# COMPACT_ATOMS: atom_id res chain seq x y z
N PRO A 1 6.88 23.22 1.06
CA PRO A 1 5.44 22.94 1.28
C PRO A 1 5.05 21.60 0.61
N PHE A 2 4.10 20.83 1.15
CA PHE A 2 3.64 19.50 0.66
C PHE A 2 4.54 18.27 0.85
N TYR A 3 5.75 18.40 1.42
CA TYR A 3 6.59 17.23 1.71
C TYR A 3 5.96 16.25 2.71
N CYS A 4 5.31 16.77 3.75
CA CYS A 4 4.62 15.94 4.75
C CYS A 4 3.51 15.08 4.12
N TYR A 5 2.86 15.56 3.06
CA TYR A 5 1.86 14.79 2.33
C TYR A 5 2.50 13.57 1.65
N ALA A 6 3.70 13.71 1.08
CA ALA A 6 4.39 12.60 0.41
C ALA A 6 4.70 11.45 1.38
N TYR A 7 5.00 11.74 2.65
CA TYR A 7 5.17 10.70 3.68
C TYR A 7 3.87 10.00 4.02
N SER A 8 2.81 10.75 4.29
CA SER A 8 1.50 10.15 4.59
C SER A 8 0.99 9.31 3.42
N PHE A 9 1.14 9.82 2.20
CA PHE A 9 0.83 9.09 0.97
C PHE A 9 1.65 7.80 0.85
N GLY A 10 2.98 7.89 0.99
CA GLY A 10 3.86 6.73 0.87
C GLY A 10 3.57 5.66 1.94
N ASN A 11 3.34 6.08 3.18
CA ASN A 11 3.01 5.18 4.28
C ASN A 11 1.70 4.42 4.01
N LEU A 12 0.63 5.16 3.66
CA LEU A 12 -0.66 4.54 3.39
C LEU A 12 -0.62 3.64 2.15
N LEU A 13 0.17 4.04 1.14
CA LEU A 13 0.37 3.26 -0.07
C LEU A 13 1.00 1.90 0.25
N VAL A 14 2.09 1.89 1.04
CA VAL A 14 2.78 0.65 1.43
C VAL A 14 1.87 -0.26 2.25
N LEU A 15 1.04 0.29 3.15
CA LEU A 15 0.06 -0.50 3.92
C LEU A 15 -0.98 -1.17 3.02
N ALA A 16 -1.52 -0.44 2.03
CA ALA A 16 -2.47 -1.01 1.08
C ALA A 16 -1.83 -2.07 0.15
N LEU A 17 -0.58 -1.86 -0.28
CA LEU A 17 0.19 -2.87 -1.02
C LEU A 17 0.48 -4.11 -0.16
N TYR A 18 0.78 -3.93 1.13
CA TYR A 18 0.98 -5.02 2.07
C TYR A 18 -0.31 -5.81 2.30
N HIS A 19 -1.46 -5.14 2.40
CA HIS A 19 -2.76 -5.80 2.45
C HIS A 19 -2.98 -6.72 1.24
N ARG A 20 -2.65 -6.25 0.03
CA ARG A 20 -2.71 -7.08 -1.19
C ARG A 20 -1.75 -8.26 -1.14
N TYR A 21 -0.54 -8.07 -0.63
CA TYR A 21 0.39 -9.18 -0.41
C TYR A 21 -0.19 -10.22 0.55
N LYS A 22 -0.85 -9.81 1.63
CA LYS A 22 -1.51 -10.73 2.57
C LYS A 22 -2.63 -11.54 1.92
N GLN A 23 -3.32 -10.98 0.92
CA GLN A 23 -4.39 -11.66 0.18
C GLN A 23 -3.87 -12.57 -0.95
N GLN A 24 -2.89 -12.11 -1.72
CA GLN A 24 -2.41 -12.76 -2.95
C GLN A 24 -1.14 -13.61 -2.73
N GLY A 25 -0.45 -13.42 -1.61
CA GLY A 25 0.80 -14.09 -1.28
C GLY A 25 1.90 -13.87 -2.30
N ALA A 26 2.65 -14.93 -2.61
CA ALA A 26 3.80 -14.89 -3.50
C ALA A 26 3.49 -14.38 -4.92
N ALA A 27 2.24 -14.51 -5.39
CA ALA A 27 1.82 -14.02 -6.70
C ALA A 27 1.90 -12.49 -6.82
N PHE A 28 1.92 -11.76 -5.70
CA PHE A 28 2.06 -10.30 -5.68
C PHE A 28 3.52 -9.83 -5.73
N VAL A 29 4.48 -10.68 -5.38
CA VAL A 29 5.90 -10.31 -5.29
C VAL A 29 6.45 -9.75 -6.61
N PRO A 30 6.21 -10.34 -7.79
CA PRO A 30 6.68 -9.77 -9.05
C PRO A 30 6.17 -8.35 -9.29
N LYS A 31 4.87 -8.10 -9.02
CA LYS A 31 4.26 -6.77 -9.17
C LYS A 31 4.92 -5.74 -8.24
N TYR A 32 5.25 -6.13 -7.01
CA TYR A 32 5.95 -5.25 -6.08
C TYR A 32 7.38 -4.95 -6.54
N LEU A 33 8.08 -5.94 -7.09
CA LEU A 33 9.42 -5.74 -7.65
C LEU A 33 9.41 -4.84 -8.90
N ASP A 34 8.41 -4.98 -9.77
CA ASP A 34 8.24 -4.10 -10.94
C ASP A 34 8.02 -2.63 -10.52
N LEU A 35 7.23 -2.41 -9.45
CA LEU A 35 7.03 -1.09 -8.86
C LEU A 35 8.36 -0.48 -8.36
N LEU A 36 9.16 -1.27 -7.64
CA LEU A 36 10.46 -0.81 -7.14
C LEU A 36 11.45 -0.54 -8.27
N ALA A 37 11.47 -1.40 -9.28
CA ALA A 37 12.35 -1.27 -10.45
C ALA A 37 12.03 -0.03 -11.28
N ALA A 38 10.77 0.42 -11.32
CA ALA A 38 10.37 1.64 -12.03
C ALA A 38 11.00 2.91 -11.40
N GLY A 39 11.29 2.91 -10.10
CA GLY A 39 11.90 4.05 -9.42
C GLY A 39 11.16 5.37 -9.70
N GLY A 40 11.89 6.39 -10.16
CA GLY A 40 11.33 7.68 -10.57
C GLY A 40 11.20 7.87 -12.08
N SER A 41 11.25 6.79 -12.88
CA SER A 41 11.28 6.87 -14.34
C SER A 41 9.94 7.27 -14.97
N THR A 42 8.83 7.16 -14.23
CA THR A 42 7.50 7.56 -14.67
C THR A 42 6.66 8.07 -13.49
N SER A 43 5.46 8.58 -13.77
CA SER A 43 4.60 9.14 -12.73
C SER A 43 4.11 8.05 -11.76
N PRO A 44 3.90 8.37 -10.47
CA PRO A 44 3.36 7.42 -9.50
C PRO A 44 2.05 6.77 -9.96
N GLU A 45 1.20 7.52 -10.68
CA GLU A 45 -0.06 7.02 -11.25
C GLU A 45 0.16 5.95 -12.30
N ALA A 46 1.11 6.16 -13.22
CA ALA A 46 1.44 5.19 -14.24
C ALA A 46 2.05 3.91 -13.62
N ILE A 47 2.97 4.04 -12.65
CA ILE A 47 3.58 2.88 -11.97
C ILE A 47 2.50 2.06 -11.27
N LEU A 48 1.62 2.71 -10.49
CA LEU A 48 0.57 2.03 -9.75
C LEU A 48 -0.44 1.34 -10.68
N THR A 49 -0.82 2.01 -11.77
CA THR A 49 -1.72 1.42 -12.77
C THR A 49 -1.12 0.16 -13.40
N ASN A 50 0.18 0.16 -13.71
CA ASN A 50 0.88 -0.99 -14.29
C ASN A 50 0.88 -2.22 -13.38
N VAL A 51 0.87 -2.02 -12.06
CA VAL A 51 0.78 -3.11 -11.07
C VAL A 51 -0.67 -3.43 -10.65
N GLY A 52 -1.64 -2.87 -11.36
CA GLY A 52 -3.08 -3.08 -11.15
C GLY A 52 -3.62 -2.38 -9.91
N VAL A 53 -3.03 -1.25 -9.51
CA VAL A 53 -3.47 -0.40 -8.41
C VAL A 53 -4.04 0.89 -9.00
N ASP A 54 -5.30 1.18 -8.65
CA ASP A 54 -5.91 2.48 -8.93
C ASP A 54 -5.79 3.37 -7.69
N MET A 55 -4.94 4.38 -7.76
CA MET A 55 -4.74 5.34 -6.67
C MET A 55 -5.92 6.31 -6.47
N ARG A 56 -6.89 6.37 -7.39
CA ARG A 56 -8.13 7.14 -7.24
C ARG A 56 -9.23 6.35 -6.55
N SER A 57 -9.02 5.05 -6.32
CA SER A 57 -9.98 4.18 -5.66
C SER A 57 -9.99 4.41 -4.14
N GLU A 58 -11.14 4.81 -3.59
CA GLU A 58 -11.33 4.89 -2.14
C GLU A 58 -11.15 3.52 -1.47
N ALA A 59 -11.66 2.45 -2.11
CA ALA A 59 -11.53 1.09 -1.61
C ALA A 59 -10.06 0.64 -1.48
N PHE A 60 -9.20 1.11 -2.39
CA PHE A 60 -7.77 0.85 -2.28
C PHE A 60 -7.18 1.45 -0.99
N TRP A 61 -7.47 2.71 -0.72
CA TRP A 61 -6.98 3.39 0.49
C TRP A 61 -7.59 2.84 1.77
N GLN A 62 -8.87 2.44 1.72
CA GLN A 62 -9.54 1.79 2.85
C GLN A 62 -8.79 0.53 3.30
N SER A 63 -8.26 -0.27 2.38
CA SER A 63 -7.45 -1.45 2.73
C SER A 63 -6.17 -1.13 3.54
N GLY A 64 -5.60 0.05 3.33
CA GLY A 64 -4.48 0.55 4.14
C GLY A 64 -4.91 0.86 5.58
N PHE A 65 -6.08 1.48 5.76
CA PHE A 65 -6.65 1.72 7.09
C PHE A 65 -7.08 0.42 7.77
N ASP A 66 -7.60 -0.55 7.03
CA ASP A 66 -7.98 -1.87 7.55
C ASP A 66 -6.76 -2.57 8.15
N THR A 67 -5.62 -2.48 7.49
CA THR A 67 -4.34 -3.03 7.99
C THR A 67 -3.94 -2.41 9.33
N ILE A 68 -4.10 -1.10 9.50
CA ILE A 68 -3.81 -0.43 10.78
C ILE A 68 -4.78 -0.90 11.86
N ARG A 69 -6.08 -0.97 11.53
CA ARG A 69 -7.11 -1.46 12.45
C ARG A 69 -6.80 -2.89 12.92
N ASP A 70 -6.40 -3.78 12.02
CA ASP A 70 -6.04 -5.15 12.36
C ASP A 70 -4.85 -5.20 13.33
N MET A 71 -3.84 -4.36 13.13
CA MET A 71 -2.69 -4.23 14.05
C MET A 71 -3.12 -3.73 15.45
N VAL A 72 -4.05 -2.77 15.51
CA VAL A 72 -4.59 -2.27 16.78
C VAL A 72 -5.36 -3.37 17.51
N VAL A 73 -6.22 -4.10 16.81
CA VAL A 73 -6.98 -5.22 17.37
C VAL A 73 -6.06 -6.34 17.86
N GLU A 74 -4.97 -6.63 17.15
CA GLU A 74 -3.95 -7.59 17.59
C GLU A 74 -3.27 -7.15 18.89
N LEU A 75 -2.89 -5.87 18.98
CA LEU A 75 -2.31 -5.30 20.19
C LEU A 75 -3.25 -5.36 21.40
N GLU A 76 -4.53 -5.03 21.22
CA GLU A 76 -5.54 -5.08 22.29
C GLU A 76 -5.71 -6.50 22.85
N ARG A 77 -5.63 -7.53 21.99
CA ARG A 77 -5.71 -8.94 22.41
C ARG A 77 -4.52 -9.40 23.24
N MET A 78 -3.34 -8.80 23.04
CA MET A 78 -2.15 -9.15 23.80
C MET A 78 -2.12 -8.50 25.20
N GLN A 79 -2.97 -7.49 25.44
CA GLN A 79 -3.08 -6.82 26.74
C GLN A 79 -4.17 -7.41 27.65
N ALA A 80 -5.00 -8.33 27.12
CA ALA A 80 -6.02 -9.07 27.85
C ALA A 80 -5.47 -10.39 28.40
#